data_AF-A0AA50HSL4-F1
#
_entry.id   AF-A0AA50HSL4-F1
#
_cell.length_a   1.000
_cell.length_b   1.000
_cell.length_c   1.000
_cell.angle_alpha   90.00
_cell.angle_beta   90.00
_cell.angle_gamma   90.00
#
_symmetry.space_group_name_H-M   'P 1'
#
loop_
_entity.id
_entity.type
_entity.pdbx_description
1 polymer ?
#
loop_
_entity_poly.entity_id
_entity_poly.type
_entity_poly.pdbx_seq_one_letter_code
_entity_poly.pdbx_strand_id
1 'polypeptide(L)'
;MSGKIAITIQELNTKEMVTILSPTPISLLDSAYPGLTPEARKQILKEKYKKRVIADGLETGHIKLTDRGYTFSSNQTASSFAGLVFEAYLVDKFNQNEVSRLRAFQWCTERAEGWSIATFKEYKAVGTGLLSTKANLLSHFEPQSNADILFIRRNPASNVMEPALIHNQSNTAAIQVKSIRSNFTDEIVNKVLSGKYRRVITMLSDETGRPSWVICHNILLQKMRAGYITQYEYADAISRIQGPEYFNLVQREIDEYYEYIRDWHRGTVHPTEHITEAASQEIVEYKYENGLLVPV
;
A
#
# COMPACT_ATOMS: atom_id res chain seq x y z
N MET A 1 39.93 -10.05 -39.56
CA MET A 1 38.55 -10.16 -40.05
C MET A 1 37.63 -10.22 -38.84
N SER A 2 36.90 -9.14 -38.56
CA SER A 2 35.97 -9.05 -37.43
C SER A 2 34.69 -9.80 -37.78
N GLY A 3 34.52 -11.00 -37.23
CA GLY A 3 33.27 -11.75 -37.34
C GLY A 3 32.15 -10.97 -36.67
N LYS A 4 31.25 -10.37 -37.46
CA LYS A 4 29.99 -9.83 -36.95
C LYS A 4 29.11 -11.02 -36.59
N ILE A 5 29.02 -11.32 -35.29
CA ILE A 5 28.03 -12.25 -34.76
C ILE A 5 26.67 -11.58 -34.94
N ALA A 6 25.84 -12.14 -35.83
CA ALA A 6 24.47 -11.71 -36.00
C ALA A 6 23.65 -12.25 -34.82
N ILE A 7 23.39 -11.41 -33.82
CA ILE A 7 22.53 -11.75 -32.69
C ILE A 7 21.09 -11.48 -33.12
N THR A 8 20.24 -12.49 -33.01
CA THR A 8 18.80 -12.38 -33.31
C THR A 8 18.04 -11.72 -32.16
N ILE A 9 16.89 -11.10 -32.44
CA ILE A 9 16.01 -10.47 -31.42
C ILE A 9 15.58 -11.49 -30.35
N GLN A 10 15.49 -12.77 -30.71
CA GLN A 10 15.17 -13.87 -29.80
C GLN A 10 16.32 -14.17 -28.82
N GLU A 11 17.58 -14.02 -29.24
CA GLU A 11 18.77 -14.23 -28.39
C GLU A 11 18.97 -13.08 -27.39
N LEU A 12 18.62 -11.84 -27.76
CA LEU A 12 18.61 -10.66 -26.87
C LEU A 12 17.69 -10.81 -25.65
N ASN A 13 16.64 -11.63 -25.76
CA ASN A 13 15.63 -11.83 -24.71
C ASN A 13 15.90 -13.04 -23.81
N THR A 14 17.07 -13.66 -23.92
CA THR A 14 17.47 -14.74 -23.02
C THR A 14 17.90 -14.18 -21.65
N LYS A 15 17.62 -14.95 -20.59
CA LYS A 15 17.91 -14.61 -19.19
C LYS A 15 19.37 -14.22 -18.95
N GLU A 16 20.28 -14.77 -19.75
CA GLU A 16 21.72 -14.50 -19.71
C GLU A 16 22.07 -13.15 -20.38
N MET A 17 21.47 -12.81 -21.53
CA MET A 17 21.74 -11.56 -22.25
C MET A 17 21.20 -10.30 -21.52
N VAL A 18 20.03 -10.40 -20.87
CA VAL A 18 19.47 -9.29 -20.05
C VAL A 18 20.38 -8.98 -18.85
N THR A 19 21.08 -9.99 -18.33
CA THR A 19 22.02 -9.86 -17.21
C THR A 19 23.40 -9.35 -17.66
N ILE A 20 23.80 -9.63 -18.91
CA ILE A 20 25.11 -9.25 -19.48
C ILE A 20 25.11 -7.84 -20.09
N LEU A 21 23.98 -7.35 -20.61
CA LEU A 21 23.92 -6.08 -21.37
C LEU A 21 23.47 -4.85 -20.57
N SER A 22 23.16 -4.97 -19.29
CA SER A 22 22.80 -3.82 -18.47
C SER A 22 23.54 -3.84 -17.12
N PRO A 23 24.41 -2.85 -16.82
CA PRO A 23 24.94 -2.66 -15.47
C PRO A 23 23.85 -2.20 -14.47
N THR A 24 22.59 -2.06 -14.94
CA THR A 24 21.47 -1.56 -14.18
C THR A 24 20.72 -2.74 -13.54
N PRO A 25 20.54 -2.77 -12.21
CA PRO A 25 19.70 -3.77 -11.55
C PRO A 25 18.33 -3.91 -12.24
N ILE A 26 17.87 -5.15 -12.45
CA ILE A 26 16.58 -5.47 -13.11
C ILE A 26 15.40 -4.75 -12.42
N SER A 27 15.50 -4.56 -11.10
CA SER A 27 14.51 -3.82 -10.31
C SER A 27 14.36 -2.34 -10.68
N LEU A 28 15.33 -1.74 -11.38
CA LEU A 28 15.30 -0.34 -11.82
C LEU A 28 14.75 -0.18 -13.25
N LEU A 29 14.44 -1.28 -13.93
CA LEU A 29 13.87 -1.23 -15.29
C LEU A 29 12.40 -0.77 -15.25
N ASP A 30 11.99 -0.03 -16.28
CA ASP A 30 10.60 0.40 -16.44
C ASP A 30 9.75 -0.78 -16.95
N SER A 31 8.90 -1.31 -16.08
CA SER A 31 8.00 -2.44 -16.37
C SER A 31 6.87 -2.06 -17.34
N ALA A 32 6.68 -0.78 -17.65
CA ALA A 32 5.73 -0.30 -18.64
C ALA A 32 6.35 -0.11 -20.04
N TYR A 33 7.62 -0.48 -20.24
CA TYR A 33 8.28 -0.33 -21.54
C TYR A 33 7.55 -1.17 -22.62
N PRO A 34 7.08 -0.57 -23.73
CA PRO A 34 6.26 -1.26 -24.74
C PRO A 34 6.91 -2.46 -25.42
N GLY A 35 8.24 -2.53 -25.41
CA GLY A 35 9.00 -3.64 -26.00
C GLY A 35 9.23 -4.83 -25.07
N LEU A 36 8.76 -4.80 -23.82
CA LEU A 36 8.93 -5.91 -22.87
C LEU A 36 7.98 -7.07 -23.17
N THR A 37 8.51 -8.29 -23.10
CA THR A 37 7.66 -9.48 -23.07
C THR A 37 6.90 -9.59 -21.74
N PRO A 38 5.75 -10.28 -21.71
CA PRO A 38 5.03 -10.54 -20.46
C PRO A 38 5.90 -11.22 -19.39
N GLU A 39 6.79 -12.13 -19.79
CA GLU A 39 7.71 -12.85 -18.91
C GLU A 39 8.78 -11.92 -18.31
N ALA A 40 9.38 -11.06 -19.14
CA ALA A 40 10.35 -10.07 -18.68
C ALA A 40 9.71 -9.09 -17.70
N ARG A 41 8.49 -8.65 -17.99
CA ARG A 41 7.71 -7.79 -17.09
C ARG A 41 7.44 -8.46 -15.75
N LYS A 42 7.02 -9.73 -15.73
CA LYS A 42 6.85 -10.52 -14.49
C LYS A 42 8.14 -10.63 -13.69
N GLN A 43 9.28 -10.82 -14.36
CA GLN A 43 10.58 -10.89 -13.69
C GLN A 43 10.97 -9.54 -13.06
N ILE A 44 10.75 -8.43 -13.75
CA ILE A 44 10.97 -7.08 -13.21
C ILE A 44 10.11 -6.85 -11.97
N LEU A 45 8.81 -7.14 -12.05
CA LEU A 45 7.89 -6.99 -10.93
C LEU A 45 8.29 -7.88 -9.74
N LYS A 46 8.74 -9.11 -10.00
CA LYS A 46 9.26 -10.01 -8.96
C LYS A 46 10.45 -9.42 -8.23
N GLU A 47 11.46 -8.94 -8.95
CA GLU A 47 12.65 -8.34 -8.32
C GLU A 47 12.31 -7.05 -7.56
N LYS A 48 11.34 -6.25 -8.05
CA LYS A 48 10.87 -5.05 -7.37
C LYS A 48 10.11 -5.34 -6.08
N TYR A 49 9.17 -6.29 -6.12
CA TYR A 49 8.08 -6.35 -5.13
C TYR A 49 8.04 -7.64 -4.31
N LYS A 50 8.81 -8.69 -4.65
CA LYS A 50 8.79 -9.98 -3.93
C LYS A 50 8.96 -9.83 -2.42
N LYS A 51 10.03 -9.14 -2.00
CA LYS A 51 10.31 -8.92 -0.57
C LYS A 51 9.18 -8.15 0.12
N ARG A 52 8.59 -7.19 -0.59
CA ARG A 52 7.53 -6.33 -0.07
C ARG A 52 6.20 -7.07 0.11
N VAL A 53 5.76 -7.86 -0.87
CA VAL A 53 4.55 -8.71 -0.72
C VAL A 53 4.71 -9.67 0.45
N ILE A 54 5.89 -10.28 0.61
CA ILE A 54 6.14 -11.21 1.71
C ILE A 54 6.06 -10.47 3.05
N ALA A 55 6.73 -9.32 3.19
CA ALA A 55 6.69 -8.52 4.42
C ALA A 55 5.27 -8.09 4.78
N ASP A 56 4.54 -7.48 3.84
CA ASP A 56 3.18 -6.99 4.06
C ASP A 56 2.19 -8.16 4.29
N GLY A 57 2.39 -9.28 3.59
CA GLY A 57 1.59 -10.49 3.76
C GLY A 57 1.83 -11.20 5.10
N LEU A 58 3.06 -11.17 5.63
CA LEU A 58 3.38 -11.64 6.98
C LEU A 58 2.74 -10.73 8.03
N GLU A 59 2.88 -9.41 7.87
CA GLU A 59 2.33 -8.40 8.79
C GLU A 59 0.79 -8.47 8.89
N THR A 60 0.13 -8.83 7.80
CA THR A 60 -1.32 -9.07 7.77
C THR A 60 -1.71 -10.47 8.22
N GLY A 61 -0.76 -11.39 8.42
CA GLY A 61 -1.01 -12.78 8.81
C GLY A 61 -1.56 -13.68 7.69
N HIS A 62 -1.54 -13.21 6.45
CA HIS A 62 -2.08 -13.91 5.28
C HIS A 62 -1.02 -14.72 4.53
N ILE A 63 0.27 -14.45 4.77
CA ILE A 63 1.39 -15.27 4.35
C ILE A 63 2.02 -15.90 5.60
N LYS A 64 2.42 -17.17 5.49
CA LYS A 64 3.15 -17.90 6.55
C LYS A 64 4.35 -18.61 5.96
N LEU A 65 5.42 -18.69 6.74
CA LEU A 65 6.56 -19.55 6.42
C LEU A 65 6.21 -21.00 6.75
N THR A 66 6.44 -21.89 5.79
CA THR A 66 6.26 -23.34 5.92
C THR A 66 7.52 -24.05 5.41
N ASP A 67 7.57 -25.37 5.53
CA ASP A 67 8.67 -26.19 4.97
C ASP A 67 8.81 -26.04 3.45
N ARG A 68 7.76 -25.56 2.77
CA ARG A 68 7.71 -25.27 1.33
C ARG A 68 7.96 -23.80 1.00
N GLY A 69 8.45 -23.02 1.96
CA GLY A 69 8.60 -21.57 1.84
C GLY A 69 7.35 -20.79 2.23
N TYR A 70 7.22 -19.57 1.72
CA TYR A 70 6.13 -18.65 2.05
C TYR A 70 4.82 -19.02 1.35
N THR A 71 3.80 -19.44 2.08
CA THR A 71 2.51 -19.83 1.51
C THR A 71 1.38 -18.91 1.95
N PHE A 72 0.39 -18.70 1.07
CA PHE A 72 -0.84 -18.02 1.43
C PHE A 72 -1.69 -18.89 2.36
N SER A 73 -2.14 -18.35 3.48
CA SER A 73 -2.84 -19.11 4.53
C SER A 73 -4.29 -18.66 4.73
N SER A 74 -4.95 -18.13 3.69
CA SER A 74 -6.31 -17.58 3.77
C SER A 74 -7.16 -17.98 2.56
N ASN A 75 -8.48 -17.99 2.74
CA ASN A 75 -9.45 -18.18 1.65
C ASN A 75 -9.96 -16.82 1.10
N GLN A 76 -9.35 -15.72 1.51
CA GLN A 76 -9.74 -14.39 1.05
C GLN A 76 -9.49 -14.21 -0.46
N THR A 77 -10.35 -13.39 -1.07
CA THR A 77 -10.19 -12.99 -2.47
C THR A 77 -8.92 -12.17 -2.67
N ALA A 78 -8.40 -12.15 -3.90
CA ALA A 78 -7.24 -11.33 -4.26
C ALA A 78 -7.45 -9.84 -3.91
N SER A 79 -8.67 -9.33 -4.10
CA SER A 79 -9.00 -7.94 -3.79
C SER A 79 -8.98 -7.65 -2.28
N SER A 80 -9.52 -8.57 -1.47
CA SER A 80 -9.47 -8.45 -0.01
C SER A 80 -8.04 -8.51 0.50
N PHE A 81 -7.25 -9.46 -0.01
CA PHE A 81 -5.83 -9.56 0.33
C PHE A 81 -5.04 -8.31 -0.06
N ALA A 82 -5.25 -7.79 -1.28
CA ALA A 82 -4.61 -6.56 -1.71
C ALA A 82 -4.97 -5.38 -0.81
N GLY A 83 -6.22 -5.27 -0.34
CA GLY A 83 -6.63 -4.24 0.62
C GLY A 83 -5.77 -4.25 1.89
N LEU A 84 -5.59 -5.43 2.49
CA LEU A 84 -4.78 -5.61 3.70
C LEU A 84 -3.30 -5.35 3.45
N VAL A 85 -2.77 -5.82 2.32
CA VAL A 85 -1.37 -5.55 1.93
C VAL A 85 -1.14 -4.05 1.72
N PHE A 86 -2.10 -3.32 1.14
CA PHE A 86 -1.99 -1.87 0.98
C PHE A 86 -2.08 -1.10 2.30
N GLU A 87 -2.82 -1.60 3.29
CA GLU A 87 -2.80 -1.05 4.65
C GLU A 87 -1.39 -1.14 5.25
N ALA A 88 -0.81 -2.35 5.27
CA ALA A 88 0.56 -2.57 5.75
C ALA A 88 1.58 -1.72 4.99
N TYR A 89 1.44 -1.67 3.66
CA TYR A 89 2.29 -0.87 2.80
C TYR A 89 2.27 0.62 3.16
N LEU A 90 1.08 1.20 3.38
CA LEU A 90 0.95 2.62 3.71
C LEU A 90 1.50 2.93 5.11
N VAL A 91 1.26 2.05 6.09
CA VAL A 91 1.78 2.22 7.45
C VAL A 91 3.31 2.29 7.43
N ASP A 92 3.95 1.37 6.72
CA ASP A 92 5.41 1.37 6.52
C ASP A 92 5.88 2.65 5.79
N LYS A 93 5.23 3.04 4.67
CA LYS A 93 5.62 4.26 3.93
C LYS A 93 5.49 5.53 4.75
N PHE A 94 4.43 5.65 5.53
CA PHE A 94 4.27 6.75 6.47
C PHE A 94 5.33 6.70 7.57
N ASN A 95 5.68 5.54 8.10
CA ASN A 95 6.69 5.48 9.16
C ASN A 95 8.13 5.73 8.66
N GLN A 96 8.44 5.37 7.40
CA GLN A 96 9.75 5.57 6.76
C GLN A 96 9.94 6.99 6.17
N ASN A 97 8.87 7.64 5.71
CA ASN A 97 8.94 8.98 5.11
C ASN A 97 8.21 10.03 5.96
N GLU A 98 8.97 10.88 6.65
CA GLU A 98 8.41 11.91 7.53
C GLU A 98 7.50 12.90 6.79
N VAL A 99 7.80 13.25 5.53
CA VAL A 99 6.99 14.19 4.74
C VAL A 99 5.63 13.58 4.43
N SER A 100 5.60 12.33 3.95
CA SER A 100 4.35 11.60 3.70
C SER A 100 3.55 11.40 4.98
N ARG A 101 4.22 11.07 6.10
CA ARG A 101 3.59 10.93 7.41
C ARG A 101 2.95 12.22 7.89
N LEU A 102 3.68 13.32 7.82
CA LEU A 102 3.22 14.63 8.26
C LEU A 102 2.00 15.05 7.46
N ARG A 103 2.03 14.87 6.14
CA ARG A 103 0.91 15.21 5.28
C ARG A 103 -0.32 14.35 5.57
N ALA A 104 -0.15 13.03 5.75
CA ALA A 104 -1.24 12.14 6.14
C ALA A 104 -1.82 12.49 7.52
N PHE A 105 -0.96 12.80 8.49
CA PHE A 105 -1.35 13.23 9.84
C PHE A 105 -2.13 14.56 9.81
N GLN A 106 -1.63 15.58 9.12
CA GLN A 106 -2.30 16.88 9.00
C GLN A 106 -3.66 16.73 8.32
N TRP A 107 -3.70 15.96 7.23
CA TRP A 107 -4.92 15.69 6.49
C TRP A 107 -5.98 14.98 7.34
N CYS A 108 -5.61 13.95 8.10
CA CYS A 108 -6.58 13.22 8.92
C CYS A 108 -6.98 13.94 10.21
N THR A 109 -6.09 14.77 10.77
CA THR A 109 -6.38 15.59 11.96
C THR A 109 -7.01 16.95 11.62
N GLU A 110 -7.19 17.27 10.35
CA GLU A 110 -7.77 18.55 9.87
C GLU A 110 -6.96 19.78 10.32
N ARG A 111 -5.64 19.63 10.40
CA ARG A 111 -4.71 20.72 10.76
C ARG A 111 -4.21 21.40 9.49
N ALA A 112 -4.10 22.72 9.54
CA ALA A 112 -3.55 23.52 8.44
C ALA A 112 -2.05 23.25 8.23
N GLU A 113 -1.60 23.47 6.99
CA GLU A 113 -0.18 23.52 6.66
C GLU A 113 0.51 24.64 7.47
N GLY A 114 1.72 24.38 7.97
CA GLY A 114 2.47 25.33 8.82
C GLY A 114 2.17 25.25 10.33
N TRP A 115 1.29 24.34 10.77
CA TRP A 115 1.09 24.08 12.21
C TRP A 115 2.36 23.51 12.88
N SER A 116 2.56 23.81 14.18
CA SER A 116 3.72 23.35 14.95
C SER A 116 3.86 21.83 14.95
N ILE A 117 4.92 21.33 14.32
CA ILE A 117 5.18 19.89 14.15
C ILE A 117 5.78 19.20 15.39
N ALA A 118 6.02 19.93 16.49
CA ALA A 118 6.70 19.38 17.66
C ALA A 118 5.98 18.14 18.22
N THR A 119 4.66 18.23 18.36
CA THR A 119 3.80 17.12 18.81
C THR A 119 3.60 16.03 17.77
N PHE A 120 3.79 16.30 16.47
CA PHE A 120 3.66 15.29 15.41
C PHE A 120 4.78 14.24 15.50
N LYS A 121 6.00 14.63 15.91
CA LYS A 121 7.16 13.74 15.94
C LYS A 121 6.98 12.52 16.86
N GLU A 122 6.08 12.61 17.84
CA GLU A 122 5.73 11.53 18.77
C GLU A 122 4.76 10.51 18.15
N TYR A 123 4.05 10.87 17.07
CA TYR A 123 3.06 10.00 16.45
C TYR A 123 3.69 9.06 15.42
N LYS A 124 3.24 7.81 15.46
CA LYS A 124 3.52 6.78 14.46
C LYS A 124 2.24 6.31 13.81
N ALA A 125 2.30 6.00 12.52
CA ALA A 125 1.18 5.35 11.85
C ALA A 125 1.09 3.90 12.32
N VAL A 126 -0.12 3.40 12.53
CA VAL A 126 -0.40 1.98 12.82
C VAL A 126 -1.62 1.55 12.02
N GLY A 127 -1.64 0.30 11.57
CA GLY A 127 -2.78 -0.28 10.88
C GLY A 127 -3.66 -1.06 11.87
N THR A 128 -4.96 -0.84 11.89
CA THR A 128 -5.85 -1.48 12.87
C THR A 128 -6.13 -2.94 12.56
N GLY A 129 -5.87 -3.39 11.33
CA GLY A 129 -5.99 -4.78 10.91
C GLY A 129 -4.70 -5.60 11.01
N LEU A 130 -3.59 -4.98 11.42
CA LEU A 130 -2.26 -5.60 11.34
C LEU A 130 -1.87 -6.41 12.60
N LEU A 131 -1.02 -7.43 12.43
CA LEU A 131 -0.56 -8.29 13.52
C LEU A 131 0.32 -7.54 14.53
N SER A 132 1.14 -6.57 14.09
CA SER A 132 1.93 -5.75 15.03
C SER A 132 1.03 -4.96 15.99
N THR A 133 -0.11 -4.45 15.51
CA THR A 133 -1.11 -3.78 16.33
C THR A 133 -1.78 -4.75 17.28
N LYS A 134 -2.14 -5.95 16.82
CA LYS A 134 -2.67 -7.01 17.71
C LYS A 134 -1.72 -7.34 18.85
N ALA A 135 -0.42 -7.43 18.57
CA ALA A 135 0.59 -7.81 19.54
C ALA A 135 0.92 -6.68 20.54
N ASN A 136 1.06 -5.45 20.06
CA ASN A 136 1.61 -4.34 20.86
C ASN A 136 0.56 -3.33 21.33
N LEU A 137 -0.61 -3.30 20.68
CA LEU A 137 -1.64 -2.26 20.81
C LEU A 137 -3.03 -2.89 20.74
N LEU A 138 -3.26 -3.96 21.50
CA LEU A 138 -4.49 -4.78 21.41
C LEU A 138 -5.78 -3.97 21.50
N SER A 139 -5.81 -2.90 22.29
CA SER A 139 -6.97 -1.99 22.41
C SER A 139 -7.30 -1.19 21.14
N HIS A 140 -6.40 -1.19 20.16
CA HIS A 140 -6.50 -0.49 18.87
C HIS A 140 -6.55 -1.47 17.69
N PHE A 141 -6.62 -2.78 17.95
CA PHE A 141 -6.74 -3.80 16.91
C PHE A 141 -8.22 -4.01 16.54
N GLU A 142 -8.62 -3.49 15.39
CA GLU A 142 -10.00 -3.50 14.90
C GLU A 142 -10.06 -3.83 13.39
N PRO A 143 -9.80 -5.09 12.97
CA PRO A 143 -9.62 -5.52 11.56
C PRO A 143 -10.88 -5.42 10.67
N GLN A 144 -11.95 -4.78 11.14
CA GLN A 144 -13.21 -4.58 10.40
C GLN A 144 -13.82 -3.19 10.67
N SER A 145 -13.05 -2.29 11.29
CA SER A 145 -13.49 -0.91 11.53
C SER A 145 -13.52 -0.12 10.21
N ASN A 146 -14.02 1.12 10.27
CA ASN A 146 -13.89 2.08 9.17
C ASN A 146 -12.60 2.91 9.26
N ALA A 147 -11.62 2.40 10.02
CA ALA A 147 -10.42 3.11 10.43
C ALA A 147 -9.23 2.18 10.23
N ASP A 148 -8.75 2.04 9.00
CA ASP A 148 -7.64 1.14 8.69
C ASP A 148 -6.32 1.67 9.25
N ILE A 149 -6.10 2.99 9.24
CA ILE A 149 -4.86 3.60 9.75
C ILE A 149 -5.17 4.66 10.81
N LEU A 150 -4.44 4.56 11.93
CA LEU A 150 -4.42 5.54 13.02
C LEU A 150 -3.02 6.13 13.18
N PHE A 151 -2.94 7.32 13.76
CA PHE A 151 -1.70 7.86 14.28
C PHE A 151 -1.73 7.77 15.79
N ILE A 152 -0.79 7.07 16.40
CA ILE A 152 -0.76 6.83 17.85
C ILE A 152 0.53 7.37 18.45
N ARG A 153 0.42 7.93 19.64
CA ARG A 153 1.58 8.31 20.48
C ARG A 153 1.41 7.78 21.90
N ARG A 154 2.50 7.78 22.66
CA ARG A 154 2.46 7.56 24.10
C ARG A 154 2.15 8.87 24.80
N ASN A 155 1.04 8.92 25.54
CA ASN A 155 0.70 10.07 26.35
C ASN A 155 1.74 10.23 27.48
N PRO A 156 2.41 11.39 27.60
CA PRO A 156 3.47 11.58 28.60
C PRO A 156 2.96 11.58 30.05
N ALA A 157 1.68 11.90 30.28
CA ALA A 157 1.09 11.97 31.61
C ALA A 157 0.55 10.62 32.11
N SER A 158 -0.09 9.84 31.24
CA SER A 158 -0.71 8.55 31.60
C SER A 158 0.14 7.33 31.21
N ASN A 159 1.18 7.52 30.39
CA ASN A 159 1.97 6.45 29.80
C ASN A 159 1.15 5.45 28.95
N VAL A 160 -0.05 5.85 28.50
CA VAL A 160 -0.96 5.06 27.67
C VAL A 160 -0.82 5.46 26.20
N MET A 161 -0.96 4.49 25.29
CA MET A 161 -0.98 4.74 23.85
C MET A 161 -2.34 5.31 23.43
N GLU A 162 -2.35 6.54 22.92
CA GLU A 162 -3.56 7.25 22.52
C GLU A 162 -3.52 7.64 21.03
N PRO A 163 -4.68 7.58 20.34
CA PRO A 163 -4.75 8.00 18.95
C PRO A 163 -4.80 9.52 18.85
N ALA A 164 -4.34 10.03 17.70
CA ALA A 164 -4.49 11.43 17.35
C ALA A 164 -5.98 11.78 17.26
N LEU A 165 -6.33 12.95 17.78
CA LEU A 165 -7.67 13.50 17.67
C LEU A 165 -7.74 14.51 16.53
N ILE A 166 -8.93 14.66 15.99
CA ILE A 166 -9.24 15.70 15.04
C ILE A 166 -9.13 17.06 15.74
N HIS A 167 -8.58 18.05 15.06
CA HIS A 167 -8.34 19.35 15.62
C HIS A 167 -9.62 19.96 16.19
N ASN A 168 -9.57 20.36 17.48
CA ASN A 168 -10.69 20.91 18.25
C ASN A 168 -11.90 19.96 18.39
N GLN A 169 -11.68 18.65 18.29
CA GLN A 169 -12.72 17.63 18.45
C GLN A 169 -12.21 16.49 19.35
N SER A 170 -13.14 15.75 19.95
CA SER A 170 -12.85 14.54 20.73
C SER A 170 -12.81 13.27 19.89
N ASN A 171 -13.08 13.38 18.59
CA ASN A 171 -13.13 12.24 17.68
C ASN A 171 -11.72 11.83 17.25
N THR A 172 -11.46 10.52 17.23
CA THR A 172 -10.23 9.95 16.68
C THR A 172 -10.07 10.30 15.21
N ALA A 173 -8.87 10.76 14.85
CA ALA A 173 -8.45 10.94 13.47
C ALA A 173 -8.03 9.58 12.89
N ALA A 174 -8.72 9.16 11.84
CA ALA A 174 -8.52 7.88 11.18
C ALA A 174 -8.54 8.01 9.66
N ILE A 175 -7.92 7.06 8.99
CA ILE A 175 -7.90 6.95 7.53
C ILE A 175 -8.46 5.58 7.13
N GLN A 176 -9.38 5.56 6.18
CA GLN A 176 -9.79 4.37 5.46
C GLN A 176 -8.95 4.23 4.19
N VAL A 177 -8.50 3.02 3.89
CA VAL A 177 -7.81 2.64 2.65
C VAL A 177 -8.79 1.85 1.78
N LYS A 178 -8.84 2.19 0.48
CA LYS A 178 -9.67 1.49 -0.50
C LYS A 178 -8.85 1.08 -1.71
N SER A 179 -8.77 -0.23 -1.91
CA SER A 179 -8.02 -0.86 -3.00
C SER A 179 -8.97 -1.55 -3.98
N ILE A 180 -9.90 -0.77 -4.54
CA ILE A 180 -10.92 -1.23 -5.49
C ILE A 180 -10.70 -0.57 -6.85
N ARG A 181 -11.19 -1.20 -7.92
CA ARG A 181 -11.06 -0.73 -9.31
C ARG A 181 -12.40 -0.41 -9.99
N SER A 182 -13.49 -0.60 -9.26
CA SER A 182 -14.86 -0.38 -9.73
C SER A 182 -15.78 -0.10 -8.55
N ASN A 183 -17.06 0.16 -8.83
CA ASN A 183 -18.09 0.45 -7.83
C ASN A 183 -17.78 1.65 -6.90
N PHE A 184 -17.10 2.67 -7.43
CA PHE A 184 -16.65 3.82 -6.66
C PHE A 184 -17.79 4.62 -6.01
N THR A 185 -18.98 4.63 -6.62
CA THR A 185 -20.16 5.31 -6.09
C THR A 185 -20.56 4.75 -4.74
N ASP A 186 -20.75 3.44 -4.62
CA ASP A 186 -21.28 2.82 -3.41
C ASP A 186 -20.20 2.53 -2.36
N GLU A 187 -19.01 2.14 -2.82
CA GLU A 187 -17.92 1.77 -1.93
C GLU A 187 -17.14 2.95 -1.37
N ILE A 188 -17.23 4.14 -2.00
CA ILE A 188 -16.45 5.32 -1.60
C ILE A 188 -17.34 6.56 -1.51
N VAL A 189 -17.89 7.04 -2.63
CA VAL A 189 -18.54 8.36 -2.71
C VAL A 189 -19.71 8.47 -1.73
N ASN A 190 -20.65 7.52 -1.77
CA ASN A 190 -21.82 7.52 -0.88
C ASN A 190 -21.42 7.36 0.60
N LYS A 191 -20.32 6.65 0.88
CA LYS A 191 -19.82 6.48 2.25
C LYS A 191 -19.13 7.74 2.79
N VAL A 192 -18.48 8.52 1.93
CA VAL A 192 -17.93 9.83 2.31
C VAL A 192 -19.05 10.84 2.53
N LEU A 193 -20.04 10.89 1.61
CA LEU A 193 -21.19 11.80 1.73
C LEU A 193 -22.04 11.53 2.97
N SER A 194 -22.21 10.26 3.35
CA SER A 194 -22.91 9.88 4.59
C SER A 194 -22.08 10.07 5.86
N GLY A 195 -20.81 10.47 5.75
CA GLY A 195 -19.90 10.62 6.87
C GLY A 195 -19.37 9.30 7.44
N LYS A 196 -19.70 8.14 6.86
CA LYS A 196 -19.15 6.83 7.26
C LYS A 196 -17.63 6.81 7.15
N TYR A 197 -17.08 7.39 6.10
CA TYR A 197 -15.65 7.61 5.97
C TYR A 197 -15.33 9.10 6.06
N ARG A 198 -14.50 9.46 7.04
CA ARG A 198 -14.05 10.84 7.17
C ARG A 198 -12.89 11.16 6.26
N ARG A 199 -11.97 10.21 6.04
CA ARG A 199 -10.81 10.33 5.15
C ARG A 199 -10.58 9.00 4.44
N VAL A 200 -10.46 9.03 3.12
CA VAL A 200 -10.29 7.85 2.29
C VAL A 200 -9.10 8.02 1.35
N ILE A 201 -8.18 7.06 1.39
CA ILE A 201 -7.13 6.92 0.38
C ILE A 201 -7.59 5.87 -0.62
N THR A 202 -7.68 6.23 -1.90
CA THR A 202 -7.97 5.26 -2.96
C THR A 202 -6.66 4.84 -3.63
N MET A 203 -6.32 3.56 -3.58
CA MET A 203 -4.99 3.10 -3.98
C MET A 203 -4.85 2.87 -5.48
N LEU A 204 -5.88 2.33 -6.13
CA LEU A 204 -5.73 1.75 -7.46
C LEU A 204 -6.25 2.66 -8.58
N SER A 205 -5.77 2.41 -9.79
CA SER A 205 -6.43 2.86 -11.01
C SER A 205 -7.52 1.87 -11.46
N ASP A 206 -8.52 2.34 -12.19
CA ASP A 206 -9.52 1.48 -12.84
C ASP A 206 -8.90 0.62 -13.97
N GLU A 207 -9.74 -0.10 -14.69
CA GLU A 207 -9.31 -0.96 -15.80
C GLU A 207 -8.71 -0.18 -16.99
N THR A 208 -9.00 1.12 -17.09
CA THR A 208 -8.49 2.00 -18.15
C THR A 208 -7.23 2.77 -17.75
N GLY A 209 -6.75 2.57 -16.52
CA GLY A 209 -5.59 3.28 -15.97
C GLY A 209 -5.91 4.65 -15.38
N ARG A 210 -7.19 4.96 -15.14
CA ARG A 210 -7.59 6.22 -14.50
C ARG A 210 -7.57 6.07 -12.97
N PRO A 211 -6.88 6.95 -12.22
CA PRO A 211 -6.82 6.85 -10.76
C PRO A 211 -8.20 6.94 -10.11
N SER A 212 -8.47 6.08 -9.12
CA SER A 212 -9.80 6.00 -8.49
C SER A 212 -10.25 7.30 -7.82
N TRP A 213 -9.31 8.07 -7.24
CA TRP A 213 -9.63 9.34 -6.60
C TRP A 213 -10.16 10.36 -7.61
N VAL A 214 -9.58 10.39 -8.81
CA VAL A 214 -10.03 11.24 -9.93
C VAL A 214 -11.45 10.83 -10.31
N ILE A 215 -11.74 9.53 -10.44
CA ILE A 215 -13.08 9.05 -10.78
C ILE A 215 -14.09 9.48 -9.72
N CYS A 216 -13.76 9.31 -8.44
CA CYS A 216 -14.60 9.73 -7.32
C CYS A 216 -14.90 11.23 -7.37
N HIS A 217 -13.90 12.07 -7.63
CA HIS A 217 -14.08 13.52 -7.77
C HIS A 217 -15.01 13.88 -8.95
N ASN A 218 -14.92 13.16 -10.08
CA ASN A 218 -15.83 13.38 -11.20
C ASN A 218 -17.28 12.97 -10.89
N ILE A 219 -17.48 11.86 -10.17
CA ILE A 219 -18.81 11.45 -9.71
C ILE A 219 -19.41 12.52 -8.79
N LEU A 220 -18.61 13.05 -7.85
CA LEU A 220 -19.01 14.14 -6.96
C LEU A 220 -19.37 15.41 -7.74
N LEU A 221 -18.57 15.79 -8.74
CA LEU A 221 -18.83 16.94 -9.60
C LEU A 221 -20.15 16.78 -10.38
N GLN A 222 -20.41 15.59 -10.91
CA GLN A 222 -21.67 15.28 -11.59
C GLN A 222 -22.87 15.36 -10.64
N LYS A 223 -22.75 14.82 -9.42
CA LYS A 223 -23.79 14.92 -8.38
C LYS A 223 -24.10 16.37 -8.03
N MET A 224 -23.07 17.21 -7.88
CA MET A 224 -23.24 18.64 -7.61
C MET A 224 -23.96 19.35 -8.77
N ARG A 225 -23.54 19.11 -10.02
CA ARG A 225 -24.17 19.70 -11.21
C ARG A 225 -25.63 19.29 -11.38
N ALA A 226 -25.98 18.06 -10.97
CA ALA A 226 -27.34 17.55 -11.00
C ALA A 226 -28.18 17.96 -9.76
N GLY A 227 -27.62 18.73 -8.82
CA GLY A 227 -28.33 19.23 -7.64
C GLY A 227 -28.54 18.21 -6.52
N TYR A 228 -27.87 17.05 -6.56
CA TYR A 228 -27.95 16.04 -5.49
C TYR A 228 -27.15 16.42 -4.24
N ILE A 229 -26.13 17.26 -4.39
CA ILE A 229 -25.31 17.80 -3.30
C ILE A 229 -25.03 19.28 -3.57
N THR A 230 -24.81 20.03 -2.49
CA THR A 230 -24.42 21.43 -2.53
C THR A 230 -22.94 21.61 -2.90
N GLN A 231 -22.55 22.83 -3.24
CA GLN A 231 -21.14 23.18 -3.47
C GLN A 231 -20.28 22.97 -2.22
N TYR A 232 -20.83 23.19 -1.03
CA TYR A 232 -20.14 22.95 0.24
C TYR A 232 -19.87 21.46 0.45
N GLU A 233 -20.89 20.61 0.28
CA GLU A 233 -20.74 19.15 0.39
C GLU A 233 -19.77 18.60 -0.66
N TYR A 234 -19.77 19.15 -1.88
CA TYR A 234 -18.78 18.82 -2.90
C TYR A 234 -17.35 19.14 -2.43
N ALA A 235 -17.10 20.37 -1.99
CA ALA A 235 -15.78 20.82 -1.55
C ALA A 235 -15.27 20.01 -0.35
N ASP A 236 -16.14 19.75 0.63
CA ASP A 236 -15.84 18.89 1.77
C ASP A 236 -15.53 17.46 1.32
N ALA A 237 -16.35 16.85 0.47
CA ALA A 237 -16.16 15.47 0.01
C ALA A 237 -14.88 15.27 -0.80
N ILE A 238 -14.53 16.17 -1.73
CA ILE A 238 -13.28 16.04 -2.50
C ILE A 238 -12.05 16.20 -1.60
N SER A 239 -12.13 17.02 -0.53
CA SER A 239 -11.03 17.16 0.44
C SER A 239 -10.77 15.85 1.20
N ARG A 240 -11.80 15.00 1.35
CA ARG A 240 -11.77 13.74 2.11
C ARG A 240 -11.33 12.53 1.29
N ILE A 241 -11.25 12.64 -0.03
CA ILE A 241 -10.84 11.54 -0.93
C ILE A 241 -9.53 11.92 -1.61
N GLN A 242 -8.46 11.20 -1.31
CA GLN A 242 -7.13 11.44 -1.88
C GLN A 242 -6.55 10.17 -2.51
N GLY A 243 -5.65 10.36 -3.46
CA GLY A 243 -4.86 9.29 -4.08
C GLY A 243 -3.45 9.16 -3.50
N PRO A 244 -2.66 8.18 -3.96
CA PRO A 244 -1.28 7.97 -3.51
C PRO A 244 -0.40 9.21 -3.72
N GLU A 245 -0.60 9.93 -4.82
CA GLU A 245 0.19 11.11 -5.22
C GLU A 245 0.11 12.23 -4.18
N TYR A 246 -1.05 12.38 -3.53
CA TYR A 246 -1.22 13.33 -2.43
C TYR A 246 -0.21 13.03 -1.32
N PHE A 247 0.18 11.78 -1.09
CA PHE A 247 1.11 11.36 -0.04
C PHE A 247 2.54 11.09 -0.55
N ASN A 248 2.94 11.68 -1.70
CA ASN A 248 4.22 11.47 -2.36
C ASN A 248 4.48 9.99 -2.77
N LEU A 249 3.43 9.27 -3.12
CA LEU A 249 3.53 7.93 -3.69
C LEU A 249 3.20 8.00 -5.20
N VAL A 250 3.83 7.14 -5.99
CA VAL A 250 3.64 7.14 -7.44
C VAL A 250 2.54 6.15 -7.82
N GLN A 251 1.44 6.63 -8.40
CA GLN A 251 0.29 5.79 -8.78
C GLN A 251 0.70 4.57 -9.64
N ARG A 252 1.65 4.75 -10.57
CA ARG A 252 2.19 3.66 -11.39
C ARG A 252 2.80 2.54 -10.55
N GLU A 253 3.60 2.87 -9.54
CA GLU A 253 4.22 1.87 -8.65
C GLU A 253 3.17 1.13 -7.82
N ILE A 254 2.10 1.83 -7.42
CA ILE A 254 0.98 1.21 -6.72
C ILE A 254 0.24 0.21 -7.61
N ASP A 255 -0.03 0.57 -8.87
CA ASP A 255 -0.70 -0.32 -9.81
C ASP A 255 0.18 -1.53 -10.19
N GLU A 256 1.49 -1.33 -10.37
CA GLU A 256 2.46 -2.41 -10.56
C GLU A 256 2.55 -3.34 -9.35
N TYR A 257 2.54 -2.78 -8.14
CA TYR A 257 2.55 -3.56 -6.91
C TYR A 257 1.29 -4.43 -6.80
N TYR A 258 0.12 -3.85 -7.11
CA TYR A 258 -1.15 -4.59 -7.17
C TYR A 258 -1.13 -5.74 -8.18
N GLU A 259 -0.55 -5.52 -9.36
CA GLU A 259 -0.38 -6.58 -10.33
C GLU A 259 0.45 -7.74 -9.77
N TYR A 260 1.56 -7.42 -9.13
CA TYR A 260 2.41 -8.44 -8.54
C TYR A 260 1.71 -9.19 -7.38
N ILE A 261 0.93 -8.49 -6.54
CA ILE A 261 0.08 -9.12 -5.50
C ILE A 261 -0.89 -10.13 -6.12
N ARG A 262 -1.54 -9.78 -7.23
CA ARG A 262 -2.47 -10.67 -7.94
C ARG A 262 -1.78 -11.88 -8.54
N ASP A 263 -0.62 -11.69 -9.16
CA ASP A 263 0.16 -12.78 -9.74
C ASP A 263 0.64 -13.77 -8.67
N TRP A 264 1.02 -13.24 -7.50
CA TRP A 264 1.40 -14.03 -6.33
C TRP A 264 0.19 -14.81 -5.77
N HIS A 265 -0.96 -14.14 -5.54
CA HIS A 265 -2.19 -14.77 -5.02
C HIS A 265 -2.71 -15.91 -5.90
N ARG A 266 -2.60 -15.76 -7.23
CA ARG A 266 -3.01 -16.79 -8.21
C ARG A 266 -2.08 -18.00 -8.28
N GLY A 267 -0.96 -17.99 -7.55
CA GLY A 267 0.06 -19.03 -7.65
C GLY A 267 0.87 -19.00 -8.95
N THR A 268 0.74 -17.93 -9.74
CA THR A 268 1.52 -17.71 -10.98
C THR A 268 2.99 -17.42 -10.70
N VAL A 269 3.30 -17.06 -9.46
CA VAL A 269 4.67 -16.93 -8.94
C VAL A 269 4.82 -18.00 -7.86
N HIS A 270 5.65 -19.01 -8.12
CA HIS A 270 5.89 -20.06 -7.13
C HIS A 270 6.56 -19.48 -5.87
N PRO A 271 6.04 -19.80 -4.68
CA PRO A 271 6.78 -19.53 -3.46
C PRO A 271 8.10 -20.30 -3.48
N THR A 272 9.17 -19.65 -3.03
CA THR A 272 10.54 -20.19 -3.08
C THR A 272 10.57 -21.58 -2.46
N GLU A 273 10.97 -22.58 -3.26
CA GLU A 273 10.89 -24.01 -2.94
C GLU A 273 11.80 -24.45 -1.78
N HIS A 274 12.67 -23.55 -1.29
CA HIS A 274 13.64 -23.87 -0.24
C HIS A 274 13.65 -22.83 0.90
N ILE A 275 13.63 -23.34 2.14
CA ILE A 275 13.77 -22.58 3.39
C ILE A 275 15.05 -21.72 3.39
N THR A 276 16.12 -22.17 2.73
CA THR A 276 17.38 -21.42 2.58
C THR A 276 17.26 -20.16 1.73
N GLU A 277 16.39 -20.15 0.70
CA GLU A 277 16.06 -18.92 -0.05
C GLU A 277 15.08 -18.02 0.69
N ALA A 278 14.27 -18.57 1.60
CA ALA A 278 13.43 -17.79 2.51
C ALA A 278 14.27 -17.13 3.63
N ALA A 279 15.35 -17.81 4.07
CA ALA A 279 16.30 -17.34 5.07
C ALA A 279 17.28 -16.27 4.53
N SER A 280 17.65 -16.32 3.25
CA SER A 280 18.50 -15.29 2.61
C SER A 280 17.75 -13.99 2.27
N GLN A 281 16.42 -13.99 2.39
CA GLN A 281 15.59 -12.81 2.21
C GLN A 281 15.52 -11.99 3.50
N GLU A 282 16.66 -11.46 3.97
CA GLU A 282 16.64 -10.40 4.98
C GLU A 282 15.66 -9.31 4.49
N ILE A 283 14.51 -9.25 5.17
CA ILE A 283 13.49 -8.22 5.01
C ILE A 283 13.94 -7.12 5.95
N VAL A 284 14.04 -5.89 5.43
CA VAL A 284 14.74 -4.75 6.05
C VAL A 284 14.18 -4.33 7.44
N GLU A 285 13.12 -4.96 7.94
CA GLU A 285 12.55 -4.70 9.27
C GLU A 285 12.23 -5.99 10.03
N TYR A 286 12.74 -7.14 9.58
CA TYR A 286 12.52 -8.42 10.24
C TYR A 286 13.83 -9.19 10.34
N LYS A 287 14.19 -9.60 11.56
CA LYS A 287 15.35 -10.46 11.83
C LYS A 287 14.90 -11.86 12.19
N TYR A 288 15.79 -12.81 11.96
CA TYR A 288 15.57 -14.19 12.37
C TYR A 288 16.05 -14.39 13.80
N GLU A 289 15.13 -14.70 14.73
CA GLU A 289 15.47 -15.10 16.09
C GLU A 289 14.77 -16.43 16.42
N ASN A 290 15.55 -17.44 16.87
CA ASN A 290 15.05 -18.73 17.32
C ASN A 290 14.11 -19.47 16.33
N GLY A 291 14.37 -19.38 15.02
CA GLY A 291 13.54 -20.05 14.01
C GLY A 291 12.32 -19.26 13.53
N LEU A 292 12.11 -18.05 14.08
CA LEU A 292 10.99 -17.16 13.76
C LEU A 292 11.50 -15.85 13.17
N LEU A 293 10.81 -15.38 12.13
CA LEU A 293 11.00 -14.03 11.62
C LEU A 293 10.27 -13.09 12.59
N VAL A 294 11.01 -12.25 13.32
CA VAL A 294 10.47 -11.26 14.25
C VAL A 294 10.71 -9.87 13.68
N PRO A 295 9.75 -8.93 13.82
CA PRO A 295 10.03 -7.53 13.54
C PRO A 295 11.26 -7.08 14.34
N VAL A 296 12.15 -6.30 13.71
CA VAL A 296 13.34 -5.70 14.36
C VAL A 296 12.92 -4.65 15.37
#